data_AF-A0A7C6A0J2-F1
#
_entry.id   AF-A0A7C6A0J2-F1
#
_cell.length_a   1.000
_cell.length_b   1.000
_cell.length_c   1.000
_cell.angle_alpha   90.00
_cell.angle_beta   90.00
_cell.angle_gamma   90.00
#
_symmetry.space_group_name_H-M   'P 1'
#
loop_
_entity.id
_entity.type
_entity.pdbx_description
1 polymer ?
#
loop_
_entity_poly.entity_id
_entity_poly.type
_entity_poly.pdbx_seq_one_letter_code
_entity_poly.pdbx_strand_id
1 'polypeptide(L)'
;AMLTATSLALLFLVFYLVKWALHGTTAYGGPEAWRGAYYLLLITHTLLAAINGPLALYVIWRAFKGEFILHKRWARVLVPIWLYVAVSGWVIYLVLKRYGVETGSIAF
;
A
#
# COMPACT_ATOMS: atom_id res chain seq x y z
N ALA A 1 17.52 10.98 -11.57
CA ALA A 1 17.37 9.90 -10.57
C ALA A 1 16.14 10.07 -9.66
N MET A 2 15.90 11.24 -9.05
CA MET A 2 14.71 11.46 -8.20
C MET A 2 13.40 11.62 -9.00
N LEU A 3 13.42 12.37 -10.10
CA LEU A 3 12.23 12.58 -10.96
C LEU A 3 11.70 11.25 -11.55
N THR A 4 12.59 10.37 -11.97
CA THR A 4 12.24 9.04 -12.49
C THR A 4 11.52 8.21 -11.43
N ALA A 5 11.98 8.21 -10.17
CA ALA A 5 11.32 7.49 -9.08
C ALA A 5 9.89 8.01 -8.81
N THR A 6 9.70 9.34 -8.84
CA THR A 6 8.38 9.95 -8.69
C THR A 6 7.45 9.61 -9.86
N SER A 7 7.95 9.64 -11.09
CA SER A 7 7.16 9.26 -12.28
C SER A 7 6.75 7.79 -12.25
N LEU A 8 7.66 6.89 -11.86
CA LEU A 8 7.37 5.46 -11.68
C LEU A 8 6.35 5.21 -10.56
N ALA A 9 6.41 5.97 -9.46
CA ALA A 9 5.42 5.87 -8.38
C ALA A 9 4.03 6.37 -8.81
N LEU A 10 3.98 7.48 -9.57
CA LEU A 10 2.72 8.00 -10.14
C LEU A 10 2.12 7.00 -11.12
N LEU A 11 2.95 6.42 -11.99
CA LEU A 11 2.53 5.43 -12.98
C LEU A 11 2.00 4.15 -12.29
N PHE A 12 2.69 3.68 -11.25
CA PHE A 12 2.24 2.55 -10.44
C PHE A 12 0.88 2.83 -9.79
N LEU A 13 0.68 4.04 -9.24
CA LEU A 13 -0.59 4.45 -8.65
C LEU A 13 -1.72 4.43 -9.68
N VAL A 14 -1.47 4.95 -10.89
CA VAL A 14 -2.45 4.92 -11.99
C VAL A 14 -2.81 3.49 -12.35
N PHE A 15 -1.83 2.60 -12.55
CA PHE A 15 -2.12 1.19 -12.85
C PHE A 15 -2.85 0.48 -11.72
N TYR A 16 -2.55 0.80 -10.46
CA TYR A 16 -3.26 0.24 -9.32
C TYR A 16 -4.74 0.64 -9.31
N LEU A 17 -5.03 1.93 -9.52
CA LEU A 17 -6.40 2.44 -9.61
C LEU A 17 -7.16 1.86 -10.80
N VAL A 18 -6.50 1.74 -11.97
CA VAL A 18 -7.08 1.11 -13.16
C VAL A 18 -7.36 -0.37 -12.92
N LYS A 19 -6.42 -1.12 -12.33
CA LYS A 19 -6.64 -2.53 -11.97
C LYS A 19 -7.80 -2.66 -10.99
N TRP A 20 -7.85 -1.81 -9.97
CA TRP A 20 -8.93 -1.80 -8.98
C TRP A 20 -10.29 -1.50 -9.63
N ALA A 21 -10.35 -0.53 -10.55
CA ALA A 21 -11.55 -0.21 -11.31
C ALA A 21 -11.99 -1.35 -12.24
N LEU A 22 -11.05 -2.06 -12.88
CA LEU A 22 -11.36 -3.11 -13.86
C LEU A 22 -11.63 -4.50 -13.24
N HIS A 23 -10.91 -4.87 -12.19
CA HIS A 23 -10.98 -6.23 -11.61
C HIS A 23 -11.80 -6.30 -10.32
N GLY A 24 -12.40 -5.18 -9.90
CA GLY A 24 -13.20 -5.12 -8.68
C GLY A 24 -12.41 -5.49 -7.42
N THR A 25 -13.13 -5.79 -6.34
CA THR A 25 -12.55 -6.17 -5.06
C THR A 25 -12.61 -7.68 -4.88
N THR A 26 -11.47 -8.30 -4.57
CA THR A 26 -11.42 -9.72 -4.24
C THR A 26 -11.86 -9.91 -2.79
N ALA A 27 -12.95 -10.66 -2.59
CA ALA A 27 -13.43 -10.97 -1.26
C ALA A 27 -12.64 -12.14 -0.68
N TYR A 28 -12.44 -12.13 0.64
CA TYR A 28 -11.89 -13.27 1.35
C TYR A 28 -12.96 -14.36 1.50
N GLY A 29 -12.78 -15.50 0.81
CA GLY A 29 -13.66 -16.67 0.91
C GLY A 29 -13.03 -17.84 1.66
N GLY A 30 -11.99 -17.58 2.46
CA GLY A 30 -11.35 -18.59 3.29
C GLY A 30 -12.14 -18.92 4.58
N PRO A 31 -11.58 -19.77 5.46
CA PRO A 31 -12.26 -20.20 6.69
C PRO A 31 -12.64 -19.04 7.61
N GLU A 32 -13.84 -19.09 8.21
CA GLU A 32 -14.41 -18.02 9.03
C GLU A 32 -13.54 -17.68 10.26
N ALA A 33 -12.88 -18.68 10.85
CA ALA A 33 -11.96 -18.50 11.98
C ALA A 33 -10.81 -17.51 11.70
N TRP A 34 -10.33 -17.44 10.45
CA TRP A 34 -9.23 -16.56 10.06
C TRP A 34 -9.69 -15.23 9.45
N ARG A 35 -11.00 -15.08 9.20
CA ARG A 35 -11.59 -13.90 8.58
C ARG A 35 -11.33 -12.63 9.40
N GLY A 36 -11.48 -12.70 10.72
CA GLY A 36 -11.23 -11.56 11.62
C GLY A 36 -9.78 -11.08 11.59
N ALA A 37 -8.81 -12.01 11.68
CA ALA A 37 -7.39 -11.69 11.61
C ALA A 37 -7.00 -11.10 10.25
N TYR A 38 -7.55 -11.63 9.15
CA TYR A 38 -7.34 -11.11 7.81
C TYR A 38 -7.86 -9.67 7.66
N TYR A 39 -9.10 -9.38 8.07
CA TYR A 39 -9.64 -8.03 7.96
C TYR A 39 -8.92 -7.03 8.86
N LEU A 40 -8.49 -7.43 10.06
CA LEU A 40 -7.68 -6.58 10.92
C LEU A 40 -6.34 -6.23 10.24
N LEU A 41 -5.67 -7.23 9.64
CA LEU A 41 -4.45 -7.02 8.87
C LEU A 41 -4.68 -6.14 7.63
N LEU A 42 -5.78 -6.34 6.91
CA LEU A 42 -6.16 -5.55 5.74
C LEU A 42 -6.43 -4.08 6.09
N ILE A 43 -7.18 -3.83 7.16
CA ILE A 43 -7.51 -2.47 7.63
C ILE A 43 -6.23 -1.76 8.08
N THR A 44 -5.43 -2.42 8.93
CA THR A 44 -4.17 -1.84 9.43
C THR A 44 -3.21 -1.55 8.29
N HIS A 45 -3.03 -2.49 7.35
CA HIS A 45 -2.23 -2.30 6.14
C HIS A 45 -2.72 -1.10 5.32
N THR A 46 -4.02 -1.02 5.03
CA THR A 46 -4.58 0.03 4.16
C THR A 46 -4.45 1.41 4.79
N LEU A 47 -4.73 1.55 6.10
CA LEU A 47 -4.58 2.81 6.82
C LEU A 47 -3.11 3.26 6.86
N LEU A 48 -2.19 2.34 7.17
CA LEU A 48 -0.77 2.63 7.21
C LEU A 48 -0.24 2.98 5.81
N ALA A 49 -0.68 2.28 4.76
CA ALA A 49 -0.32 2.59 3.37
C ALA A 49 -0.82 3.98 2.95
N ALA A 50 -2.07 4.31 3.30
CA ALA A 50 -2.68 5.60 2.99
C ALA A 50 -1.96 6.78 3.67
N ILE A 51 -1.49 6.59 4.91
CA ILE A 51 -0.68 7.60 5.62
C ILE A 51 0.76 7.65 5.08
N ASN A 52 1.33 6.50 4.73
CA ASN A 52 2.71 6.41 4.28
C ASN A 52 2.95 7.11 2.93
N GLY A 53 1.97 7.11 2.02
CA GLY A 53 2.02 7.84 0.74
C GLY A 53 2.34 9.34 0.87
N PRO A 54 1.48 10.14 1.52
CA PRO A 54 1.73 11.58 1.72
C PRO A 54 2.96 11.84 2.60
N LEU A 55 3.24 10.98 3.58
CA LEU A 55 4.42 11.13 4.43
C LEU A 55 5.72 10.90 3.64
N ALA A 56 5.74 9.96 2.70
CA ALA A 56 6.87 9.76 1.79
C ALA A 56 7.10 10.98 0.88
N LEU A 57 6.02 11.55 0.31
CA LEU A 57 6.07 12.78 -0.48
C LEU A 57 6.65 13.94 0.32
N TYR A 58 6.21 14.10 1.57
CA TYR A 58 6.73 15.13 2.47
C TYR A 58 8.23 14.99 2.74
N VAL A 59 8.70 13.77 3.00
CA VAL A 59 10.12 13.47 3.23
C VAL A 59 10.97 13.73 2.00
N ILE A 60 10.45 13.44 0.80
CA ILE A 60 11.10 13.75 -0.48
C ILE A 60 11.15 15.27 -0.70
N TRP A 61 10.06 15.98 -0.45
CA TRP A 61 10.02 17.44 -0.59
C TRP A 61 11.04 18.15 0.31
N ARG A 62 11.21 17.68 1.55
CA ARG A 62 12.26 18.20 2.44
C ARG A 62 13.68 17.93 1.94
N ALA A 63 13.92 16.79 1.27
CA ALA A 63 15.20 16.54 0.62
C ALA A 63 15.46 17.53 -0.52
N PHE A 64 14.44 17.89 -1.31
CA PHE A 64 14.55 18.91 -2.36
C PHE A 64 14.83 20.32 -1.82
N LYS A 65 14.36 20.64 -0.62
CA LYS A 65 14.69 21.90 0.07
C LYS A 65 16.09 21.92 0.69
N GLY A 66 16.88 20.86 0.56
CA GLY A 66 18.21 20.75 1.16
C GLY A 66 18.21 20.49 2.67
N GLU A 67 17.05 20.19 3.27
CA GLU A 67 16.90 19.94 4.71
C GLU A 67 17.20 18.47 5.05
N PHE A 68 18.43 18.02 4.79
CA PHE A 68 18.82 16.62 4.94
C PHE A 68 18.71 16.09 6.38
N ILE A 69 18.88 16.95 7.39
CA ILE A 69 18.76 16.57 8.81
C ILE A 69 17.32 16.13 9.12
N LEU A 70 16.33 16.92 8.68
CA LEU A 70 14.91 16.61 8.85
C LEU A 70 14.50 15.43 7.98
N HIS A 71 14.98 15.36 6.73
CA HIS A 71 14.77 14.19 5.87
C HIS A 71 15.20 12.90 6.56
N LYS A 72 16.43 12.84 7.09
CA LYS A 72 16.98 11.64 7.74
C LYS A 72 16.21 11.26 9.00
N ARG A 73 15.72 12.24 9.76
CA ARG A 73 14.90 12.02 10.96
C ARG A 73 13.55 11.39 10.61
N TRP A 74 12.84 11.94 9.64
CA TRP A 74 11.54 11.41 9.22
C TRP A 74 11.67 10.10 8.45
N ALA A 75 12.70 9.95 7.61
CA ALA A 75 12.98 8.71 6.90
C ALA A 75 13.21 7.53 7.85
N ARG A 76 13.88 7.75 9.00
CA ARG A 76 14.10 6.69 10.00
C ARG A 76 12.79 6.12 10.59
N VAL A 77 11.74 6.94 10.67
CA VAL A 77 10.40 6.50 11.11
C VAL A 77 9.61 5.91 9.97
N LEU A 78 9.76 6.48 8.76
CA LEU A 78 9.06 6.02 7.56
C LEU A 78 9.50 4.61 7.15
N VAL A 79 10.79 4.29 7.26
CA VAL A 79 11.36 2.98 6.86
C VAL A 79 10.69 1.78 7.55
N PRO A 80 10.56 1.70 8.89
CA PRO A 80 9.89 0.57 9.54
C PRO A 80 8.40 0.49 9.19
N ILE A 81 7.70 1.61 9.04
CA ILE A 81 6.30 1.64 8.60
C ILE A 81 6.19 1.09 7.17
N TRP A 82 7.06 1.54 6.28
CA TRP A 82 7.12 1.08 4.90
C TRP A 82 7.40 -0.42 4.82
N LEU A 83 8.34 -0.93 5.62
CA LEU A 83 8.63 -2.38 5.71
C LEU A 83 7.41 -3.16 6.18
N TYR A 84 6.71 -2.69 7.23
CA TYR A 84 5.48 -3.31 7.70
C TYR A 84 4.42 -3.37 6.59
N VAL A 85 4.18 -2.25 5.90
CA VAL A 85 3.22 -2.16 4.80
C VAL A 85 3.63 -3.10 3.65
N ALA A 86 4.90 -3.15 3.28
CA ALA A 86 5.40 -4.03 2.22
C ALA A 86 5.20 -5.51 2.56
N VAL A 87 5.58 -5.94 3.77
CA VAL A 87 5.43 -7.33 4.21
C VAL A 87 3.95 -7.72 4.31
N SER A 88 3.13 -6.90 4.96
CA SER A 88 1.69 -7.16 5.08
C SER A 88 0.98 -7.19 3.73
N GLY A 89 1.38 -6.36 2.77
CA GLY A 89 0.84 -6.40 1.40
C GLY A 89 1.12 -7.72 0.69
N TRP A 90 2.34 -8.25 0.82
CA TRP A 90 2.68 -9.58 0.31
C TRP A 90 1.87 -10.68 0.98
N VAL A 91 1.67 -10.62 2.29
CA VAL A 91 0.84 -11.57 3.03
C VAL A 91 -0.61 -11.52 2.54
N ILE A 92 -1.21 -10.34 2.42
CA ILE A 92 -2.58 -10.16 1.89
C ILE A 92 -2.68 -10.76 0.49
N TYR A 93 -1.71 -10.48 -0.38
CA TYR A 93 -1.68 -11.02 -1.74
C TYR A 93 -1.66 -12.55 -1.74
N LEU A 94 -0.80 -13.18 -0.93
CA LEU A 94 -0.74 -14.65 -0.84
C LEU A 94 -2.04 -15.25 -0.28
N VAL A 95 -2.63 -14.61 0.73
CA VAL A 95 -3.91 -15.04 1.32
C VAL A 95 -5.02 -14.94 0.28
N LEU A 96 -5.14 -13.82 -0.43
CA LEU A 96 -6.12 -13.65 -1.51
C LEU A 96 -5.83 -14.57 -2.70
N LYS A 97 -4.58 -14.87 -3.00
CA LYS A 97 -4.23 -15.84 -4.05
C LYS A 97 -4.71 -17.25 -3.69
N ARG A 98 -4.70 -17.61 -2.40
CA ARG A 98 -5.09 -18.95 -1.93
C ARG A 98 -6.57 -19.09 -1.60
N TYR A 99 -7.17 -18.04 -1.04
CA TYR A 99 -8.52 -18.03 -0.46
C TYR A 99 -9.41 -16.90 -1.02
N GLY A 100 -8.91 -16.10 -1.95
CA GLY A 100 -9.68 -15.06 -2.59
C GLY A 100 -10.71 -15.68 -3.52
N VAL A 101 -11.93 -15.20 -3.40
CA VAL A 101 -13.01 -15.48 -4.35
C VAL A 101 -13.17 -14.22 -5.18
N GLU A 102 -13.03 -14.35 -6.50
CA GLU A 102 -13.31 -13.26 -7.42
C GLU A 102 -14.79 -12.92 -7.30
N THR A 103 -15.10 -11.88 -6.54
CA THR A 103 -16.42 -11.27 -6.58
C THR A 103 -16.40 -10.42 -7.85
N GLY A 104 -17.11 -10.88 -8.87
CA GLY A 104 -17.12 -10.27 -10.20
C GLY A 104 -17.31 -8.76 -10.16
N SER A 105 -16.85 -8.12 -11.24
CA SER A 105 -16.90 -6.68 -11.52
C SER A 105 -18.09 -6.00 -10.86
N ILE A 106 -17.80 -4.92 -10.15
CA ILE A 106 -18.74 -3.90 -9.66
C ILE A 106 -19.88 -3.72 -10.68
N ALA A 107 -21.02 -4.36 -10.42
CA ALA A 107 -22.27 -4.03 -11.08
C ALA A 107 -22.75 -2.76 -10.37
N PHE A 108 -22.65 -1.63 -11.08
CA PHE A 108 -23.40 -0.43 -10.74
C PHE A 108 -24.91 -0.73 -10.78
#